data_AF-A0A7D5SI22-F1
#
_entry.id   AF-A0A7D5SI22-F1
#
_cell.length_a   1.000
_cell.length_b   1.000
_cell.length_c   1.000
_cell.angle_alpha   90.00
_cell.angle_beta   90.00
_cell.angle_gamma   90.00
#
_symmetry.space_group_name_H-M   'P 1'
#
loop_
_entity.id
_entity.type
_entity.pdbx_description
1 polymer ?
#
loop_
_entity_poly.entity_id
_entity_poly.type
_entity_poly.pdbx_seq_one_letter_code
_entity_poly.pdbx_strand_id
1 'polypeptide(L)' 'MSRSTPVCSGHLPVHDVQLEKGVPTDYLPRYRRVFNLSKAADTEQVAAVFDHGVLKLRIPKAAHARPREMEIFEICVE' A
#
# COMPACT_ATOMS: atom_id res chain seq x y z
N MET A 1 -26.51 -8.75 -4.64
CA MET A 1 -25.89 -8.31 -3.37
C MET A 1 -24.38 -8.21 -3.59
N SER A 2 -23.88 -7.07 -4.04
CA SER A 2 -22.46 -6.84 -4.30
C SER A 2 -21.83 -6.14 -3.10
N ARG A 3 -20.91 -6.81 -2.40
CA ARG A 3 -20.19 -6.20 -1.26
C ARG A 3 -19.03 -5.38 -1.81
N SER A 4 -19.20 -4.06 -1.80
CA SER A 4 -18.11 -3.10 -2.01
C SER A 4 -17.07 -3.29 -0.89
N THR A 5 -15.82 -3.56 -1.25
CA THR A 5 -14.72 -3.59 -0.28
C THR A 5 -14.26 -2.16 0.01
N PRO A 6 -14.12 -1.76 1.29
CA PRO A 6 -13.63 -0.43 1.62
C PRO A 6 -12.14 -0.33 1.30
N VAL A 7 -11.77 0.71 0.56
CA VAL A 7 -10.36 1.09 0.30
C VAL A 7 -9.85 1.80 1.55
N CYS A 8 -9.16 1.07 2.42
CA CYS A 8 -8.45 1.66 3.56
C CYS A 8 -7.28 2.50 3.03
N SER A 9 -7.45 3.83 3.01
CA SER A 9 -6.31 4.76 2.92
C SER A 9 -5.57 4.74 4.26
N GLY A 10 -4.66 3.77 4.41
CA GLY A 10 -3.98 3.51 5.67
C GLY A 10 -2.76 4.39 5.88
N HIS A 11 -2.87 5.45 6.69
CA HIS A 11 -1.76 5.86 7.54
C HIS A 11 -1.67 4.85 8.68
N LEU A 12 -0.92 3.77 8.46
CA LEU A 12 -0.74 2.75 9.48
C LEU A 12 0.22 3.29 10.55
N PRO A 13 -0.17 3.29 11.84
CA PRO A 13 0.67 3.77 12.94
C PRO A 13 2.01 3.05 12.95
N VAL A 14 3.08 3.83 13.12
CA VAL A 14 4.42 3.34 13.42
C VAL A 14 4.39 2.95 14.90
N HIS A 15 4.07 1.69 15.19
CA HIS A 15 4.15 1.21 16.56
C HIS A 15 5.62 0.97 16.90
N ASP A 16 6.12 1.63 17.94
CA ASP A 16 7.41 1.30 18.56
C ASP A 16 7.38 -0.15 19.05
N VAL A 17 8.22 -0.99 18.44
CA VAL A 17 8.38 -2.39 18.84
C VAL A 17 9.36 -2.43 19.99
N GLN A 18 8.91 -2.13 21.20
CA GLN A 18 9.75 -2.32 22.38
C GLN A 18 9.82 -3.82 22.69
N LEU A 19 10.92 -4.45 22.24
CA LEU A 19 11.22 -5.85 22.50
C LEU A 19 11.72 -6.00 23.94
N GLU A 20 10.79 -6.09 24.89
CA GLU A 20 11.09 -6.43 26.28
C GLU A 20 11.75 -7.82 26.33
N LYS A 21 12.94 -7.92 26.94
CA LYS A 21 13.72 -9.18 27.00
C LYS A 21 12.94 -10.24 27.78
N GLY A 22 12.54 -11.32 27.11
CA GLY A 22 11.87 -12.48 27.73
C GLY A 22 10.80 -13.15 26.86
N VAL A 23 10.55 -12.63 25.67
CA VAL A 23 9.52 -13.09 24.74
C VAL A 23 9.95 -14.44 24.11
N PRO A 24 9.19 -15.55 24.28
CA PRO A 24 9.43 -16.79 23.53
C PRO A 24 9.40 -16.46 22.03
N THR A 25 10.23 -17.10 21.21
CA THR A 25 10.37 -16.78 19.77
C THR A 25 9.05 -16.72 18.98
N ASP A 26 7.98 -17.34 19.50
CA ASP A 26 6.63 -17.34 18.95
C ASP A 26 5.85 -16.03 19.17
N TYR A 27 6.33 -15.12 20.02
CA TYR A 27 5.66 -13.86 20.40
C TYR A 27 6.29 -12.61 19.75
N LEU A 28 7.17 -12.77 18.76
CA LEU A 28 7.62 -11.63 17.97
C LEU A 28 6.46 -11.08 17.12
N PRO A 29 6.19 -9.76 17.15
CA PRO A 29 5.12 -9.19 16.34
C PRO A 29 5.39 -9.38 14.85
N ARG A 30 4.46 -10.04 14.16
CA ARG A 30 4.54 -10.28 12.72
C ARG A 30 3.88 -9.12 11.98
N TYR A 31 4.69 -8.19 11.48
CA TYR A 31 4.19 -7.06 10.70
C TYR A 31 3.83 -7.49 9.26
N ARG A 32 2.59 -7.21 8.85
CA ARG A 32 2.11 -7.39 7.47
C ARG A 32 1.32 -6.17 7.04
N ARG A 33 1.77 -5.51 5.96
CA ARG A 33 1.03 -4.43 5.29
C ARG A 33 0.67 -4.88 3.87
N VAL A 34 -0.54 -4.54 3.42
CA VAL A 34 -1.01 -4.84 2.07
C VAL A 34 -1.34 -3.50 1.40
N PHE A 35 -0.79 -3.28 0.21
CA PHE A 35 -1.01 -2.07 -0.58
C PHE A 35 -1.77 -2.43 -1.85
N ASN A 36 -2.83 -1.70 -2.16
CA ASN A 36 -3.50 -1.79 -3.45
C ASN A 36 -2.76 -0.90 -4.45
N LEU A 37 -2.03 -1.50 -5.38
CA LEU A 37 -1.30 -0.75 -6.40
C LEU A 37 -2.22 -0.34 -7.56
N SER A 38 -1.94 0.81 -8.15
CA SER A 38 -2.66 1.26 -9.35
C SER A 38 -2.32 0.37 -10.56
N LYS A 39 -3.21 0.31 -11.56
CA LYS A 39 -2.94 -0.38 -12.83
C LYS A 39 -1.76 0.18 -13.62
N ALA A 40 -1.33 1.40 -13.27
CA ALA A 40 -0.19 2.05 -13.89
C ALA A 40 1.15 1.68 -13.24
N ALA A 41 1.17 0.82 -12.21
CA ALA A 41 2.39 0.35 -11.57
C ALA A 41 3.01 -0.82 -12.36
N ASP A 42 4.33 -0.80 -12.52
CA ASP A 42 5.12 -1.93 -13.02
C ASP A 42 5.56 -2.81 -11.84
N THR A 43 4.87 -3.93 -11.64
CA THR A 43 5.14 -4.86 -10.54
C THR A 43 6.34 -5.78 -10.81
N GLU A 44 6.80 -5.88 -12.06
CA GLU A 44 7.94 -6.71 -12.43
C GLU A 44 9.27 -6.03 -12.09
N GLN A 45 9.27 -4.69 -11.99
CA GLN A 45 10.46 -3.87 -11.72
C GLN A 45 10.47 -3.25 -10.32
N VAL A 46 9.94 -3.95 -9.33
CA VAL A 46 9.97 -3.50 -7.93
C VAL A 46 11.39 -3.64 -7.36
N ALA A 47 11.88 -2.57 -6.73
CA ALA A 47 13.13 -2.58 -5.99
C ALA A 47 12.90 -2.21 -4.52
N ALA A 48 13.70 -2.78 -3.62
CA ALA A 48 13.60 -2.55 -2.18
C ALA A 48 14.98 -2.24 -1.58
N VAL A 49 15.00 -1.31 -0.63
CA VAL A 49 16.17 -1.00 0.22
C VAL A 49 15.70 -0.92 1.67
N PHE A 50 16.41 -1.59 2.56
CA PHE A 50 16.20 -1.49 4.01
C PHE A 50 17.43 -0.87 4.65
N ASP A 51 17.26 0.31 5.23
CA ASP A 51 18.36 1.12 5.75
C ASP A 51 17.84 1.99 6.90
N HIS A 52 18.63 2.11 7.97
CA HIS A 52 18.28 2.84 9.20
C HIS A 52 16.86 2.53 9.74
N GLY A 53 16.43 1.26 9.67
CA GLY A 53 15.12 0.82 10.18
C GLY A 53 13.95 1.13 9.26
N VAL A 54 14.18 1.65 8.05
CA VAL A 54 13.13 2.03 7.09
C VAL A 54 13.18 1.15 5.85
N LEU A 55 12.07 0.49 5.53
CA LEU A 55 11.87 -0.21 4.26
C LEU A 55 11.36 0.77 3.20
N LYS A 56 12.19 1.04 2.19
CA LYS A 56 11.84 1.86 1.02
C LYS A 56 11.56 0.95 -0.17
N LEU A 57 10.37 1.06 -0.76
CA LEU A 57 9.98 0.35 -1.99
C LEU A 57 9.93 1.34 -3.16
N ARG A 58 10.63 1.04 -4.25
CA ARG A 58 10.52 1.74 -5.53
C ARG A 58 9.68 0.88 -6.47
N ILE A 59 8.51 1.40 -6.84
CA ILE A 59 7.59 0.76 -7.78
C ILE A 59 7.43 1.71 -8.97
N PRO A 60 8.09 1.42 -10.11
CA PRO A 60 8.01 2.27 -11.30
C PRO A 60 6.59 2.33 -11.87
N LYS A 61 6.34 3.36 -12.68
CA LYS A 61 5.15 3.35 -13.54
C LYS A 61 5.42 2.44 -14.74
N ALA A 62 4.43 1.65 -15.12
CA ALA A 62 4.45 0.90 -16.37
C ALA A 62 4.59 1.86 -17.56
N ALA A 63 5.31 1.43 -18.60
CA ALA A 63 5.64 2.24 -19.78
C ALA A 63 4.41 2.75 -20.57
N HIS A 64 3.20 2.31 -20.22
CA HIS A 64 1.96 2.72 -20.85
C HIS A 64 0.98 3.31 -19.84
N ALA A 65 0.89 4.63 -19.85
CA ALA A 65 -0.26 5.35 -19.30
C ALA A 65 -0.44 6.64 -20.09
N ARG A 66 -0.97 6.55 -21.32
CA ARG A 66 -1.65 7.72 -21.88
C ARG A 66 -2.83 8.01 -20.96
N PRO A 67 -2.94 9.23 -20.39
CA PRO A 67 -4.11 9.60 -19.61
C PRO A 67 -5.33 9.41 -20.50
N ARG A 68 -6.33 8.68 -20.01
CA ARG A 68 -7.65 8.70 -20.64
C ARG A 68 -8.27 10.00 -20.16
N GLU A 69 -8.63 10.90 -21.06
CA GLU A 69 -9.50 12.01 -20.70
C GLU A 69 -10.77 11.43 -20.08
N MET A 70 -11.15 11.94 -18.91
CA MET A 70 -12.43 11.61 -18.27
C MET A 70 -13.31 12.83 -18.37
N GLU A 71 -14.43 12.70 -19.09
CA GLU A 71 -15.51 13.68 -19.06
C GLU A 71 -16.20 13.66 -17.69
N ILE A 72 -16.38 14.82 -17.08
CA ILE A 72 -17.16 14.99 -15.85
C ILE A 72 -18.61 15.17 -16.29
N PHE A 73 -19.48 14.20 -16.02
CA PHE A 73 -20.93 14.36 -16.21
C PHE A 73 -21.53 14.94 -14.92
N GLU A 74 -22.08 16.15 -15.01
CA GLU A 74 -22.97 16.66 -13.95
C GLU A 74 -24.22 15.78 -13.91
N ILE A 75 -24.45 15.11 -12.77
CA ILE A 75 -25.69 14.39 -12.52
C ILE A 75 -26.69 15.41 -11.99
N CYS A 76 -27.70 15.74 -12.78
CA CYS A 76 -28.88 16.47 -12.30
C CYS A 76 -29.64 15.56 -11.33
N VAL A 77 -29.76 15.99 -10.06
CA VAL A 77 -30.68 15.39 -9.11
C VAL A 77 -31.85 16.37 -8.99
N GLU A 78 -32.99 15.99 -9.57
CA GLU A 78 -34.28 16.64 -9.32
C GLU A 78 -34.88 16.16 -7.99
#